data_AF-A0A847D4X9-F1
#
_entry.id   AF-A0A847D4X9-F1
#
_cell.length_a   1.000
_cell.length_b   1.000
_cell.length_c   1.000
_cell.angle_alpha   90.00
_cell.angle_beta   90.00
_cell.angle_gamma   90.00
#
_symmetry.space_group_name_H-M   'P 1'
#
loop_
_entity.id
_entity.type
_entity.pdbx_description
1 polymer ?
#
loop_
_entity_poly.entity_id
_entity_poly.type
_entity_poly.pdbx_seq_one_letter_code
_entity_poly.pdbx_strand_id
1 'polypeptide(L)' 'MNYTIAALPGDGIGPEIMESGLTLLETLGKKFQHEFNVTVYPFGGAGIDETGDPIPPQTIKG' A
#
# COMPACT_ATOMS: atom_id res chain seq x y z
N MET A 1 4.53 -4.22 -18.66
CA MET A 1 3.25 -4.80 -18.13
C MET A 1 2.74 -3.88 -17.05
N ASN A 2 1.42 -3.83 -16.87
CA ASN A 2 0.79 -2.93 -15.91
C ASN A 2 0.20 -3.75 -14.77
N TYR A 3 0.52 -3.36 -13.54
CA TYR A 3 0.07 -4.03 -12.32
C TYR A 3 -0.58 -3.00 -11.41
N THR A 4 -1.75 -3.34 -10.90
CA THR A 4 -2.43 -2.56 -9.86
C THR A 4 -2.17 -3.22 -8.51
N ILE A 5 -1.71 -2.43 -7.53
CA ILE A 5 -1.28 -2.92 -6.22
C ILE A 5 -1.98 -2.11 -5.13
N ALA A 6 -2.70 -2.80 -4.25
CA ALA A 6 -3.15 -2.21 -3.00
C ALA A 6 -2.03 -2.35 -1.95
N ALA A 7 -1.56 -1.22 -1.41
CA ALA A 7 -0.57 -1.19 -0.34
C ALA A 7 -1.25 -0.95 1.01
N LEU A 8 -1.07 -1.90 1.94
CA LEU A 8 -1.65 -1.87 3.29
C LEU A 8 -0.50 -1.75 4.31
N PRO A 9 -0.01 -0.54 4.61
CA PRO A 9 1.15 -0.35 5.47
C PRO A 9 0.90 -0.78 6.92
N GLY A 10 -0.35 -0.75 7.39
CA GLY A 10 -0.71 -1.17 8.74
C GLY A 10 -0.04 -0.34 9.83
N ASP A 11 0.38 -1.01 10.91
CA ASP A 11 0.79 -0.39 12.17
C ASP A 11 2.26 -0.61 12.52
N GLY A 12 2.74 0.09 13.56
CA GLY A 12 4.08 -0.08 14.10
C GLY A 12 5.14 0.30 13.07
N ILE A 13 6.04 -0.65 12.75
CA ILE A 13 7.09 -0.43 11.72
C ILE A 13 6.57 -0.58 10.29
N GLY A 14 5.32 -1.03 10.10
CA GLY A 14 4.75 -1.33 8.79
C GLY A 14 4.87 -0.19 7.78
N PRO A 15 4.51 1.07 8.12
CA PRO A 15 4.69 2.22 7.23
C PRO A 15 6.15 2.46 6.78
N GLU A 16 7.11 2.36 7.70
CA GLU A 16 8.55 2.57 7.41
C GLU A 16 9.08 1.52 6.43
N ILE A 17 8.73 0.25 6.65
CA ILE A 17 9.16 -0.85 5.77
C ILE A 17 8.44 -0.77 4.41
N MET A 18 7.16 -0.36 4.40
CA MET A 18 6.39 -0.19 3.17
C MET A 18 6.99 0.88 2.26
N GLU A 19 7.40 2.03 2.81
CA GLU A 19 8.04 3.10 2.03
C GLU A 19 9.29 2.60 1.27
N SER A 20 10.12 1.79 1.95
CA SER A 20 11.29 1.17 1.34
C SER A 20 10.91 0.20 0.22
N GLY A 21 9.85 -0.61 0.41
CA GLY A 21 9.32 -1.53 -0.60
C GLY A 21 8.77 -0.82 -1.84
N LEU A 22 8.03 0.27 -1.65
CA LEU A 22 7.48 1.07 -2.76
C LEU A 22 8.60 1.74 -3.57
N THR A 23 9.63 2.26 -2.90
CA THR A 23 10.83 2.81 -3.56
C THR A 23 11.53 1.77 -4.45
N LEU A 24 11.61 0.52 -3.97
CA LEU A 24 12.17 -0.58 -4.76
C LEU A 24 11.28 -0.92 -5.96
N LEU A 25 9.95 -0.97 -5.79
CA LEU A 25 9.02 -1.22 -6.89
C LEU A 25 9.14 -0.17 -8.00
N GLU A 26 9.27 1.11 -7.66
CA GLU A 26 9.50 2.16 -8.66
C GLU A 26 10.80 1.94 -9.44
N THR A 27 11.87 1.55 -8.74
CA THR A 27 13.18 1.26 -9.35
C THR A 27 13.11 0.06 -10.29
N LEU A 28 12.43 -1.01 -9.87
CA LEU A 28 12.20 -2.19 -10.68
C LEU A 28 11.29 -1.89 -11.88
N GLY A 29 10.26 -1.04 -11.69
CA GLY A 29 9.36 -0.60 -12.75
C GLY A 29 10.12 0.08 -13.88
N LYS A 30 11.00 1.02 -13.54
CA LYS A 30 11.89 1.69 -14.50
C LYS A 30 12.84 0.71 -15.19
N LYS A 31 13.48 -0.18 -14.43
CA LYS A 31 14.51 -1.12 -14.94
C LYS A 31 13.93 -2.14 -15.93
N PHE A 32 12.73 -2.66 -15.63
CA PHE A 32 12.12 -3.76 -16.38
C PHE A 32 10.94 -3.33 -17.25
N GLN A 33 10.68 -2.02 -17.34
CA GLN A 33 9.58 -1.45 -18.12
C GLN A 33 8.21 -2.01 -17.67
N HIS A 34 8.04 -2.07 -16.35
CA HIS A 34 6.75 -2.33 -15.69
C HIS A 34 6.16 -1.03 -15.17
N GLU A 35 4.84 -0.94 -15.23
CA GLU A 35 4.07 0.14 -14.61
C GLU A 35 3.39 -0.42 -13.35
N PHE A 36 3.72 0.13 -12.20
CA PHE A 36 3.11 -0.24 -10.92
C PHE A 36 2.18 0.88 -10.47
N ASN A 37 0.88 0.66 -10.58
CA ASN A 37 -0.16 1.56 -10.11
C ASN A 37 -0.49 1.19 -8.66
N VAL A 38 0.16 1.86 -7.71
CA VAL A 38 0.02 1.58 -6.28
C VAL A 38 -1.00 2.53 -5.67
N THR A 39 -1.96 2.00 -4.91
CA THR A 39 -2.86 2.79 -4.07
C THR A 39 -2.75 2.32 -2.63
N VAL A 40 -2.55 3.26 -1.71
CA VAL A 40 -2.42 2.98 -0.28
C VAL A 40 -3.79 3.04 0.36
N TYR A 41 -4.11 2.05 1.21
CA TYR A 41 -5.37 2.02 1.96
C TYR A 41 -5.12 1.83 3.45
N PRO A 42 -5.97 2.41 4.32
CA PRO A 42 -5.90 2.20 5.75
C PRO A 42 -6.27 0.76 6.12
N PHE A 43 -5.57 0.20 7.10
CA PHE A 43 -5.74 -1.18 7.56
C PHE A 43 -5.18 -1.33 8.98
N GLY A 44 -5.74 -2.25 9.76
CA GLY A 44 -5.29 -2.52 11.12
C GLY A 44 -5.64 -1.40 12.09
N GLY A 45 -4.77 -1.11 13.05
CA GLY A 45 -4.90 -0.01 14.00
C GLY A 45 -5.06 1.34 13.30
N ALA A 46 -4.30 1.60 12.23
CA ALA A 46 -4.43 2.80 11.41
C ALA A 46 -5.82 2.93 10.78
N GLY A 47 -6.45 1.80 10.41
CA GLY A 47 -7.84 1.77 9.96
C GLY A 47 -8.82 2.15 11.06
N ILE A 48 -8.61 1.62 12.27
CA ILE A 48 -9.41 1.96 13.46
C ILE A 48 -9.26 3.45 13.79
N ASP A 49 -8.03 3.97 13.81
CA ASP A 49 -7.73 5.35 14.17
C ASP A 49 -8.36 6.35 13.17
N GLU A 50 -8.36 6.01 11.89
CA GLU A 50 -8.91 6.88 10.83
C GLU A 50 -10.44 6.77 10.72
N THR A 51 -11.00 5.56 10.82
CA THR A 51 -12.39 5.30 10.42
C THR A 51 -13.24 4.57 11.46
N GLY A 52 -12.63 4.09 12.54
CA GLY A 52 -13.27 3.23 13.54
C GLY A 52 -13.40 1.75 13.14
N ASP A 53 -12.87 1.36 11.97
CA ASP A 53 -12.93 -0.01 11.43
C ASP A 53 -11.52 -0.51 11.08
N PRO A 54 -11.07 -1.67 11.59
CA PRO A 54 -9.76 -2.22 11.23
C PRO A 54 -9.61 -2.59 9.75
N ILE A 55 -10.72 -2.74 9.02
CA ILE A 55 -10.71 -2.99 7.58
C ILE A 55 -11.80 -2.16 6.86
N PRO A 56 -11.56 -0.86 6.68
CA PRO A 56 -12.56 0.07 6.18
C PRO A 56 -13.12 -0.40 4.82
N PRO A 57 -14.40 -0.15 4.50
CA PRO A 57 -14.99 -0.60 3.24
C PRO A 57 -14.23 -0.16 1.98
N GLN A 58 -13.54 0.97 2.02
CA GLN A 58 -12.67 1.43 0.92
C GLN A 58 -11.49 0.49 0.67
N THR A 59 -10.90 -0.07 1.72
CA THR A 59 -9.79 -1.03 1.65
C THR A 59 -10.20 -2.34 1.00
N ILE A 60 -11.42 -2.81 1.22
CA ILE A 60 -11.97 -4.01 0.56
C ILE A 60 -12.35 -3.75 -0.89
N LYS A 61 -12.88 -2.55 -1.19
CA LYS A 61 -13.36 -2.22 -2.53
C LYS A 61 -12.23 -2.01 -3.53
N GLY A 62 -11.09 -1.47 -3.09
CA GLY A 62 -10.03 -1.00 -3.97
C GLY A 62 -10.45 0.30 -4.65
#